data_AF-A0A2E5RIG1-F1
#
_entry.id   AF-A0A2E5RIG1-F1
#
_cell.length_a   1.000
_cell.length_b   1.000
_cell.length_c   1.000
_cell.angle_alpha   90.00
_cell.angle_beta   90.00
_cell.angle_gamma   90.00
#
_symmetry.space_group_name_H-M   'P 1'
#
loop_
_entity.id
_entity.type
_entity.pdbx_description
1 polymer ?
#
loop_
_entity_poly.entity_id
_entity_poly.type
_entity_poly.pdbx_seq_one_letter_code
_entity_poly.pdbx_strand_id
1 'polypeptide(L)' 'MLDKITNGVSAATAIAMSLIGLAIMLQIVFGGSVPFLGGDVIGTIIGIVHQLGDAGLVGLISAAVLWKLLTHDE' A
#
# COMPACT_ATOMS: atom_id res chain seq x y z
N MET A 1 -18.62 11.18 -18.31
CA MET A 1 -17.20 10.97 -18.71
C MET A 1 -16.31 10.89 -17.48
N LEU A 2 -16.48 11.80 -16.52
CA LEU A 2 -15.85 11.71 -15.20
C LEU A 2 -16.14 10.37 -14.52
N ASP A 3 -17.37 9.86 -14.58
CA ASP A 3 -17.72 8.58 -13.96
C ASP A 3 -16.91 7.40 -14.53
N LYS A 4 -16.61 7.40 -15.83
CA LYS A 4 -15.77 6.36 -16.44
C LYS A 4 -14.32 6.44 -15.97
N ILE A 5 -13.82 7.66 -15.75
CA ILE A 5 -12.47 7.90 -15.24
C ILE A 5 -12.40 7.50 -13.76
N THR A 6 -13.36 7.94 -12.95
CA THR A 6 -13.45 7.57 -11.52
C THR A 6 -13.55 6.05 -11.35
N ASN A 7 -14.41 5.38 -12.13
CA ASN A 7 -14.53 3.93 -12.09
C ASN A 7 -13.24 3.23 -12.55
N GLY A 8 -12.56 3.76 -13.56
CA GLY A 8 -11.26 3.25 -14.01
C GLY A 8 -10.17 3.37 -12.93
N VAL A 9 -10.14 4.49 -12.21
CA VAL A 9 -9.19 4.74 -11.11
C VAL A 9 -9.49 3.83 -9.91
N SER A 10 -10.75 3.67 -9.50
CA SER A 10 -11.12 2.76 -8.43
C SER A 10 -10.76 1.31 -8.79
N ALA A 11 -11.09 0.85 -10.00
CA ALA A 11 -10.72 -0.49 -10.46
C ALA A 11 -9.19 -0.70 -10.48
N ALA A 12 -8.42 0.28 -10.97
CA ALA A 12 -6.97 0.21 -10.96
C ALA A 12 -6.39 0.16 -9.53
N THR A 13 -6.98 0.93 -8.61
CA THR A 13 -6.57 0.96 -7.20
C THR A 13 -6.87 -0.39 -6.53
N ALA A 14 -8.04 -0.98 -6.76
CA ALA A 14 -8.39 -2.31 -6.26
C ALA A 14 -7.41 -3.38 -6.76
N ILE A 15 -7.07 -3.33 -8.06
CA ILE A 15 -6.07 -4.24 -8.63
C ILE A 15 -4.71 -4.04 -7.96
N ALA A 16 -4.23 -2.80 -7.84
CA ALA A 16 -2.95 -2.50 -7.19
C ALA A 16 -2.91 -3.02 -5.74
N MET A 17 -3.97 -2.82 -4.96
CA MET A 17 -4.06 -3.32 -3.58
C MET A 17 -4.01 -4.86 -3.53
N SER A 18 -4.70 -5.55 -4.44
CA SER A 18 -4.64 -7.01 -4.54
C SER A 18 -3.23 -7.53 -4.90
N LEU A 19 -2.52 -6.80 -5.76
CA LEU A 19 -1.16 -7.14 -6.16
C LEU A 19 -0.16 -6.95 -5.00
N ILE A 20 -0.33 -5.90 -4.19
CA ILE A 20 0.46 -5.70 -2.96
C ILE A 20 0.21 -6.85 -1.99
N GLY A 21 -1.05 -7.26 -1.78
CA GLY A 21 -1.38 -8.40 -0.93
C GLY A 21 -0.74 -9.71 -1.40
N LEU A 22 -0.81 -9.98 -2.71
CA LEU A 22 -0.15 -11.13 -3.32
C LEU A 22 1.37 -11.07 -3.13
N ALA A 23 1.98 -9.90 -3.33
CA ALA A 23 3.41 -9.71 -3.15
C ALA A 23 3.90 -10.03 -1.73
N ILE A 24 3.16 -9.55 -0.72
CA ILE A 24 3.44 -9.84 0.69
C ILE A 24 3.34 -11.34 0.97
N MET A 25 2.27 -11.99 0.51
CA MET A 25 2.09 -13.43 0.71
C MET A 25 3.24 -14.25 0.11
N LEU A 26 3.68 -13.89 -1.10
CA LEU A 26 4.80 -14.58 -1.75
C LEU A 26 6.11 -14.38 -0.99
N GLN A 27 6.40 -13.17 -0.50
CA GLN A 27 7.60 -12.91 0.30
C GLN A 27 7.63 -13.72 1.61
N ILE A 28 6.47 -13.89 2.24
CA ILE A 28 6.34 -14.75 3.43
C ILE A 28 6.67 -16.21 3.08
N VAL A 29 6.15 -16.72 1.97
CA VAL A 29 6.37 -18.12 1.55
C VAL A 29 7.84 -18.39 1.20
N PHE A 30 8.49 -17.47 0.49
CA PHE A 30 9.87 -17.64 0.06
C PHE A 30 10.91 -17.18 1.10
N GLY A 31 10.48 -16.51 2.18
CA GLY A 31 11.36 -16.06 3.27
C GLY A 31 12.36 -14.97 2.86
N GLY A 32 12.07 -14.19 1.81
CA GLY A 32 12.99 -13.20 1.27
C GLY A 32 12.46 -12.47 0.04
N SER A 33 13.36 -11.78 -0.68
CA SER A 33 12.99 -11.07 -1.90
C SER A 33 12.57 -12.04 -3.01
N VAL A 34 11.42 -11.75 -3.62
CA VAL A 34 10.84 -12.59 -4.67
C VAL A 34 11.39 -12.14 -6.03
N PRO A 35 12.03 -13.03 -6.82
CA PRO A 35 12.77 -12.65 -8.04
C PRO A 35 11.98 -11.85 -9.09
N PHE A 36 10.68 -12.11 -9.24
CA PHE A 36 9.83 -11.43 -10.23
C PHE A 36 9.14 -10.16 -9.70
N LEU A 37 9.21 -9.90 -8.39
CA LEU A 37 8.67 -8.68 -7.78
C LEU A 37 9.71 -7.56 -7.70
N GLY A 38 11.00 -7.87 -7.93
CA GLY A 38 12.08 -6.90 -8.07
C GLY A 38 12.45 -6.12 -6.80
N GLY A 39 11.90 -6.46 -5.64
CA GLY A 39 12.15 -5.74 -4.39
C GLY A 39 11.61 -6.44 -3.13
N ASP A 40 11.85 -5.82 -1.97
CA ASP A 40 11.34 -6.21 -0.66
C ASP A 40 10.13 -5.34 -0.29
N VAL A 41 8.93 -5.90 -0.36
CA VAL A 41 7.66 -5.17 -0.17
C VAL A 41 7.38 -5.03 1.32
N ILE A 42 7.62 -6.09 2.08
CA ILE A 42 7.51 -6.07 3.54
C ILE A 42 8.50 -5.06 4.13
N GLY A 43 9.76 -5.09 3.70
CA GLY A 43 10.76 -4.12 4.13
C GLY A 43 10.40 -2.68 3.77
N THR A 44 9.82 -2.45 2.58
CA THR A 44 9.32 -1.12 2.17
C THR A 44 8.21 -0.64 3.10
N ILE A 45 7.23 -1.50 3.42
CA ILE A 45 6.11 -1.15 4.31
C ILE A 45 6.63 -0.84 5.72
N ILE A 46 7.51 -1.69 6.25
CA ILE A 46 8.15 -1.47 7.56
C ILE A 46 8.88 -0.13 7.56
N GLY A 47 9.67 0.17 6.52
CA GLY A 47 10.37 1.45 6.38
C GLY A 47 9.44 2.66 6.41
N ILE A 48 8.29 2.59 5.74
CA ILE A 48 7.26 3.65 5.79
C ILE A 48 6.71 3.79 7.22
N VAL A 49 6.37 2.69 7.88
CA VAL A 49 5.84 2.72 9.26
C VAL A 49 6.87 3.33 10.22
N HIS A 50 8.14 2.99 10.08
CA HIS A 50 9.21 3.62 10.86
C HIS A 50 9.30 5.13 10.61
N GLN A 51 9.28 5.57 9.35
CA GLN A 51 9.30 7.01 9.02
C GLN A 51 8.11 7.77 9.62
N LEU A 52 6.92 7.17 9.61
CA LEU A 52 5.74 7.72 10.27
C LEU A 52 5.90 7.75 11.79
N GLY A 53 6.47 6.70 12.40
CA GLY A 53 6.75 6.66 13.83
C GLY A 53 7.74 7.73 14.27
N ASP A 54 8.83 7.90 13.52
CA ASP A 54 9.89 8.88 13.78
C ASP A 54 9.40 10.33 13.65
N ALA A 55 8.40 10.56 12.79
CA ALA A 55 7.73 11.86 12.66
C ALA A 55 6.78 12.20 13.83
N GLY A 56 6.56 11.28 14.77
CA GLY A 56 5.75 11.48 15.97
C GLY A 56 4.29 11.85 15.65
N LEU A 57 3.80 12.94 16.24
CA LEU A 57 2.41 13.39 16.05
C LEU A 57 2.08 13.68 14.59
N VAL A 58 3.04 14.26 13.84
CA VAL A 58 2.83 14.55 12.41
C VAL A 58 2.65 13.26 11.63
N GLY A 59 3.46 12.24 11.92
CA GLY A 59 3.34 10.94 11.27
C GLY A 59 2.02 10.23 11.58
N LEU A 60 1.51 10.34 12.82
CA LEU A 60 0.18 9.81 13.16
C LEU A 60 -0.95 10.53 12.39
N ILE A 61 -0.87 11.86 12.25
CA ILE A 61 -1.82 12.63 11.46
C ILE A 61 -1.73 12.21 9.98
N SER A 62 -0.53 12.07 9.44
CA SER A 62 -0.31 11.59 8.07
C SER A 62 -0.90 10.19 7.87
N ALA A 63 -0.69 9.26 8.80
CA ALA A 63 -1.28 7.93 8.76
C ALA A 63 -2.82 7.99 8.74
N ALA A 64 -3.43 8.84 9.58
CA ALA A 64 -4.88 9.00 9.64
C ALA A 64 -5.46 9.58 8.34
N VAL A 65 -4.77 10.54 7.72
CA VAL A 65 -5.17 11.11 6.42
C VAL A 65 -5.07 10.06 5.31
N LEU A 66 -3.97 9.31 5.25
CA LEU A 66 -3.79 8.23 4.27
C LEU A 66 -4.85 7.15 4.45
N TRP A 67 -5.09 6.71 5.68
CA TRP A 67 -6.12 5.72 5.98
C TRP A 67 -7.50 6.19 5.49
N LYS A 68 -7.89 7.42 5.84
CA LYS A 68 -9.17 7.99 5.37
C LYS A 68 -9.26 8.04 3.85
N LEU A 69 -8.18 8.40 3.15
CA LEU A 69 -8.18 8.49 1.69
C LEU A 69 -8.32 7.12 1.03
N LEU A 70 -7.66 6.09 1.58
CA LEU A 70 -7.74 4.72 1.05
C LEU A 70 -9.09 4.05 1.35
N THR A 71 -9.72 4.34 2.48
CA THR A 71 -11.02 3.75 2.87
C THR A 71 -12.23 4.55 2.41
N HIS A 72 -12.05 5.69 1.73
CA HIS A 72 -13.18 6.53 1.28
C HIS A 72 -13.98 5.91 0.12
N ASP A 73 -13.58 4.75 -0.40
CA ASP A 73 -14.22 4.05 -1.52
C ASP A 73 -15.29 3.03 -1.07
N GLU A 74 -15.80 3.13 0.17
CA GLU A 74 -16.99 2.41 0.67
C GLU A 74 -18.21 3.35 0.84
#